data_AF-A0A2B4RKR4-F1
#
_entry.id   AF-A0A2B4RKR4-F1
#
_cell.length_a   1.000
_cell.length_b   1.000
_cell.length_c   1.000
_cell.angle_alpha   90.00
_cell.angle_beta   90.00
_cell.angle_gamma   90.00
#
_symmetry.space_group_name_H-M   'P 1'
#
loop_
_entity.id
_entity.type
_entity.pdbx_description
1 polymer ?
#
loop_
_entity_poly.entity_id
_entity_poly.type
_entity_poly.pdbx_seq_one_letter_code
_entity_poly.pdbx_strand_id
1 'polypeptide(L)'
;MPLASQLAQWIERRTVVREVEGSSPGRTNTQGLKIIEKNMPPFYNIKKWKIYLKRLIEKVESVTKRMRWKAFFFDRDEQSNNDAANNDNFGFKSSKCPPQNSDLDKSEADLLDMVHSIKFRNVNNSFQNKLNEDINKIKKSTKAFIPADKTSNFYKLDKTRHDKIQRDSITTTYKKASTDAANIIDSQANFIAQELKIDDSAEQITKLQALSP
;
A
#
# COMPACT_ATOMS: atom_id res chain seq x y z
N MET A 1 19.90 -11.57 36.82
CA MET A 1 19.73 -10.18 36.36
C MET A 1 18.72 -10.16 35.21
N PRO A 2 17.67 -9.33 35.25
CA PRO A 2 16.58 -9.43 34.28
C PRO A 2 16.95 -8.75 32.96
N LEU A 3 16.67 -9.43 31.84
CA LEU A 3 16.87 -9.02 30.44
C LEU A 3 16.37 -7.58 30.13
N ALA A 4 15.36 -7.12 30.87
CA ALA A 4 14.82 -5.76 30.79
C ALA A 4 15.84 -4.67 31.17
N SER A 5 16.75 -4.95 32.12
CA SER A 5 17.76 -4.00 32.57
C SER A 5 18.91 -3.83 31.57
N GLN A 6 19.22 -4.88 30.79
CA GLN A 6 20.20 -4.81 29.71
C GLN A 6 19.65 -4.06 28.48
N LEU A 7 18.37 -4.24 28.17
CA LEU A 7 17.68 -3.50 27.10
C LEU A 7 17.54 -2.00 27.41
N ALA A 8 17.26 -1.64 28.67
CA ALA A 8 17.19 -0.24 29.09
C ALA A 8 18.56 0.47 28.97
N GLN A 9 19.64 -0.18 29.40
CA GLN A 9 21.01 0.33 29.24
C GLN A 9 21.45 0.45 27.78
N TRP A 10 20.91 -0.38 26.88
CA TRP A 10 21.20 -0.31 25.45
C TRP A 10 20.48 0.86 24.75
N ILE A 11 19.30 1.26 25.24
CA ILE A 11 18.52 2.38 24.72
C ILE A 11 19.13 3.74 25.15
N GLU A 12 19.59 3.86 26.40
CA GLU A 12 20.19 5.11 26.91
C GLU A 12 21.53 5.48 26.26
N ARG A 13 22.33 4.48 25.83
CA ARG A 13 23.61 4.73 25.14
C ARG A 13 23.46 5.17 23.67
N ARG A 14 22.24 5.21 23.12
CA ARG A 14 21.98 5.44 21.68
C ARG A 14 21.42 6.80 21.29
N THR A 15 21.09 7.69 22.23
CA THR A 15 20.49 8.99 21.89
C THR A 15 21.40 10.14 22.31
N VAL A 16 22.48 10.34 21.55
CA VAL A 16 23.20 11.62 21.53
C VAL A 16 22.77 12.35 20.26
N VAL A 17 21.78 13.23 20.40
CA VAL A 17 21.40 14.17 19.35
C VAL A 17 22.46 15.28 19.36
N ARG A 18 23.27 15.37 18.31
CA ARG A 18 24.12 16.54 18.06
C ARG A 18 23.53 17.38 16.94
N GLU A 19 23.41 18.67 17.19
CA GLU A 19 23.21 19.68 16.15
C GLU A 19 24.58 19.92 15.50
N VAL A 20 24.65 19.78 14.18
CA VAL A 20 25.86 20.11 13.42
C VAL A 20 25.49 21.26 12.50
N GLU A 21 25.90 22.47 12.88
CA GLU A 21 25.96 23.61 11.99
C GLU A 21 27.16 23.45 11.06
N GLY A 22 26.91 23.56 9.74
CA GLY A 22 27.95 23.62 8.72
C GLY A 22 28.30 22.26 8.09
N SER A 23 27.80 22.01 6.89
CA SER A 23 28.42 21.04 5.96
C SER A 23 28.35 21.58 4.53
N SER A 24 29.53 21.76 3.96
CA SER A 24 29.79 22.26 2.60
C SER A 24 29.33 21.25 1.52
N PRO A 25 28.89 21.70 0.32
CA PRO A 25 28.28 20.84 -0.68
C PRO A 25 29.34 20.30 -1.65
N GLY A 26 29.71 19.04 -1.53
CA GLY A 26 30.62 18.46 -2.52
C GLY A 26 30.96 17.00 -2.25
N ARG A 27 30.05 16.10 -2.67
CA ARG A 27 30.29 14.72 -3.16
C ARG A 27 29.02 13.88 -2.99
N THR A 28 28.26 13.68 -4.08
CA THR A 28 27.20 12.67 -4.16
C THR A 28 27.76 11.42 -4.82
N ASN A 29 28.06 10.41 -4.02
CA ASN A 29 28.12 9.02 -4.46
C ASN A 29 26.68 8.51 -4.39
N THR A 30 26.07 8.29 -5.55
CA THR A 30 24.79 7.59 -5.71
C THR A 30 25.09 6.21 -6.30
N GLN A 31 25.42 5.25 -5.44
CA GLN A 31 25.32 3.84 -5.78
C GLN A 31 24.29 3.16 -4.87
N GLY A 32 23.17 2.78 -5.47
CA GLY A 32 22.45 1.57 -5.08
C GLY A 32 21.53 1.63 -3.86
N LEU A 33 20.59 2.57 -3.79
CA LEU A 33 19.39 2.40 -2.96
C LEU A 33 18.31 1.65 -3.74
N LYS A 34 18.49 0.32 -3.93
CA LYS A 34 17.33 -0.58 -4.09
C LYS A 34 16.70 -0.74 -2.71
N ILE A 35 15.97 0.27 -2.26
CA ILE A 35 15.07 0.11 -1.11
C ILE A 35 13.94 -0.77 -1.62
N ILE A 36 14.03 -2.06 -1.31
CA ILE A 36 12.93 -3.00 -1.45
C ILE A 36 11.85 -2.53 -0.46
N GLU A 37 10.90 -1.72 -0.95
CA GLU A 37 9.72 -1.28 -0.19
C GLU A 37 8.93 -2.45 0.42
N LYS A 38 9.12 -3.68 -0.10
CA LYS A 38 8.45 -4.89 0.39
C LYS A 38 8.81 -5.27 1.83
N ASN A 39 9.88 -4.72 2.42
CA ASN A 39 10.31 -5.05 3.79
C ASN A 39 10.22 -3.88 4.78
N MET A 40 9.72 -2.70 4.40
CA MET A 40 9.39 -1.69 5.40
C MET A 40 8.09 -2.11 6.09
N PRO A 41 8.07 -2.38 7.41
CA PRO A 41 6.82 -2.56 8.11
C PRO A 41 6.01 -1.28 7.89
N PRO A 42 4.73 -1.38 7.46
CA PRO A 42 3.90 -0.22 7.27
C PRO A 42 3.71 0.42 8.65
N PHE A 43 4.51 1.43 8.98
CA PHE A 43 4.27 2.32 10.11
C PHE A 43 3.08 3.24 9.80
N TYR A 44 2.02 2.67 9.24
CA TYR A 44 0.73 3.31 9.09
C TYR A 44 -0.05 3.03 10.37
N ASN A 45 -0.30 4.11 11.11
CA ASN A 45 -1.04 4.16 12.37
C ASN A 45 -2.55 3.96 12.14
N ILE A 46 -2.90 2.97 11.34
CA ILE A 46 -4.23 2.39 11.28
C ILE A 46 -4.24 1.39 12.44
N LYS A 47 -5.13 1.57 13.42
CA LYS A 47 -5.25 0.66 14.57
C LYS A 47 -5.12 -0.78 14.07
N LYS A 48 -4.15 -1.55 14.58
CA LYS A 48 -3.75 -2.88 14.05
C LYS A 48 -4.94 -3.81 13.75
N TRP A 49 -5.98 -3.73 14.58
CA TRP A 49 -7.24 -4.47 14.39
C TRP A 49 -8.03 -4.07 13.13
N LYS A 50 -8.01 -2.79 12.71
CA LYS A 50 -8.65 -2.35 11.46
C LYS A 50 -7.97 -2.95 10.23
N ILE A 51 -6.63 -3.00 10.22
CA ILE A 51 -5.87 -3.66 9.13
C ILE A 51 -6.21 -5.15 9.10
N TYR A 52 -6.21 -5.78 10.27
CA TYR A 52 -6.59 -7.19 10.39
C TYR A 52 -8.02 -7.44 9.90
N LEU A 53 -8.99 -6.63 10.34
CA LEU A 53 -10.39 -6.76 9.97
C LEU A 53 -10.58 -6.54 8.46
N LYS A 54 -9.92 -5.55 7.87
CA LYS A 54 -9.91 -5.34 6.41
C LYS A 54 -9.40 -6.59 5.68
N ARG A 55 -8.25 -7.13 6.10
CA ARG A 55 -7.71 -8.37 5.52
C ARG A 55 -8.63 -9.57 5.72
N LEU A 56 -9.31 -9.66 6.86
CA LEU A 56 -10.25 -10.73 7.14
C LEU A 56 -11.46 -10.66 6.21
N ILE A 57 -12.04 -9.46 6.05
CA ILE A 57 -13.14 -9.20 5.11
C ILE A 57 -12.71 -9.55 3.67
N GLU A 58 -11.54 -9.08 3.23
CA GLU A 58 -10.99 -9.42 1.91
C GLU A 58 -10.88 -10.94 1.68
N LYS A 59 -10.53 -11.71 2.72
CA LYS A 59 -10.44 -13.17 2.63
C LYS A 59 -11.81 -13.84 2.63
N VAL A 60 -12.75 -13.37 3.45
CA VAL A 60 -14.13 -13.89 3.46
C VAL A 60 -14.80 -13.61 2.12
N GLU A 61 -14.69 -12.40 1.58
CA GLU A 61 -15.19 -12.07 0.24
C GLU A 61 -14.56 -12.94 -0.85
N SER A 62 -13.26 -13.25 -0.75
CA SER A 62 -12.60 -14.13 -1.70
C SER A 62 -13.17 -15.56 -1.66
N VAL A 63 -13.51 -16.07 -0.48
CA VAL A 63 -14.16 -17.39 -0.32
C VAL A 63 -15.58 -17.33 -0.86
N THR A 64 -16.37 -16.32 -0.48
CA THR A 64 -17.74 -16.10 -0.97
C THR A 64 -17.79 -16.02 -2.49
N LYS A 65 -16.93 -15.21 -3.12
CA LYS A 65 -16.83 -15.10 -4.58
C LYS A 65 -16.51 -16.45 -5.22
N ARG A 66 -15.62 -17.23 -4.62
CA ARG A 66 -15.28 -18.57 -5.12
C ARG A 66 -16.45 -19.55 -5.01
N MET A 67 -17.23 -19.49 -3.93
CA MET A 67 -18.43 -20.31 -3.76
C MET A 67 -19.49 -19.95 -4.80
N ARG A 68 -19.76 -18.66 -5.01
CA ARG A 68 -20.68 -18.19 -6.05
C ARG A 68 -20.25 -18.60 -7.45
N TRP A 69 -18.96 -18.45 -7.78
CA TRP A 69 -18.43 -18.93 -9.07
C TRP A 69 -18.64 -20.42 -9.24
N LYS A 70 -18.36 -21.22 -8.21
CA LYS A 70 -18.61 -22.67 -8.26
C LYS A 70 -20.08 -22.99 -8.49
N ALA A 71 -20.99 -22.39 -7.71
CA ALA A 71 -22.42 -22.58 -7.87
C ALA A 71 -22.88 -22.22 -9.29
N PHE A 72 -22.45 -21.07 -9.81
CA PHE A 72 -22.74 -20.65 -11.18
C PHE A 72 -22.27 -21.63 -12.27
N PHE A 73 -21.12 -22.30 -12.07
CA PHE A 73 -20.66 -23.34 -13.00
C PHE A 73 -21.38 -24.68 -12.83
N PHE A 74 -21.86 -25.01 -11.62
CA PHE A 74 -22.68 -26.20 -11.40
C PHE A 74 -24.09 -26.07 -11.97
N ASP A 75 -24.66 -24.86 -11.91
CA ASP A 75 -26.02 -24.56 -12.40
C ASP A 75 -26.08 -24.32 -13.92
N ARG A 76 -24.93 -24.25 -14.60
CA ARG A 76 -24.86 -24.11 -16.06
C ARG A 76 -24.95 -25.48 -16.73
N ASP A 77 -26.01 -25.71 -17.50
CA ASP A 77 -26.10 -26.86 -18.41
C ASP A 77 -24.99 -26.82 -19.47
N GLU A 78 -24.53 -28.01 -19.90
CA GLU A 78 -23.43 -28.19 -20.87
C GLU A 78 -23.63 -27.45 -22.21
N GLN A 79 -24.87 -27.06 -22.54
CA GLN A 79 -25.25 -26.38 -23.77
C GLN A 79 -24.69 -24.94 -23.89
N SER A 80 -24.31 -24.30 -22.77
CA SER A 80 -23.82 -22.89 -22.75
C SER A 80 -22.31 -22.74 -23.01
N ASN A 81 -21.58 -23.85 -23.18
CA ASN A 81 -20.13 -23.86 -23.35
C ASN A 81 -19.62 -23.29 -24.69
N ASN A 82 -20.50 -23.03 -25.66
CA ASN A 82 -20.12 -22.51 -26.98
C ASN A 82 -19.64 -21.04 -26.96
N ASP A 83 -20.03 -20.25 -25.95
CA ASP A 83 -19.65 -18.83 -25.86
C ASP A 83 -18.25 -18.61 -25.25
N ALA A 84 -17.70 -19.60 -24.55
CA ALA A 84 -16.38 -19.50 -23.90
C ALA A 84 -15.22 -19.74 -24.87
N ALA A 85 -15.46 -20.41 -25.99
CA ALA A 85 -14.42 -20.79 -26.96
C ALA A 85 -14.02 -19.67 -27.93
N ASN A 86 -14.79 -18.57 -28.01
CA ASN A 86 -14.64 -17.54 -29.06
C ASN A 86 -14.12 -16.19 -28.56
N ASN A 87 -13.79 -16.05 -27.27
CA ASN A 87 -13.28 -14.80 -26.71
C ASN A 87 -11.86 -14.99 -26.19
N ASP A 88 -10.87 -14.77 -27.07
CA ASP A 88 -9.46 -14.74 -26.73
C ASP A 88 -9.19 -13.59 -25.76
N ASN A 89 -9.30 -13.84 -24.45
CA ASN A 89 -9.05 -12.81 -23.44
C ASN A 89 -7.55 -12.53 -23.24
N PHE A 90 -6.68 -12.92 -24.18
CA PHE A 90 -5.22 -12.69 -24.20
C PHE A 90 -4.49 -12.90 -22.85
N GLY A 91 -4.99 -13.77 -21.97
CA GLY A 91 -4.46 -14.01 -20.62
C GLY A 91 -4.83 -12.96 -19.55
N PHE A 92 -5.63 -11.95 -19.88
CA PHE A 92 -6.20 -11.02 -18.91
C PHE A 92 -7.22 -11.73 -18.01
N LYS A 93 -7.36 -11.27 -16.77
CA LYS A 93 -8.34 -11.82 -15.83
C LYS A 93 -9.64 -11.05 -15.97
N SER A 94 -10.76 -11.76 -15.96
CA SER A 94 -12.07 -11.10 -15.94
C SER A 94 -12.26 -10.34 -14.61
N SER A 95 -12.68 -9.08 -14.71
CA SER A 95 -13.11 -8.26 -13.56
C SER A 95 -14.56 -8.52 -13.14
N LYS A 96 -15.27 -9.43 -13.82
CA LYS A 96 -16.69 -9.69 -13.56
C LYS A 96 -16.90 -10.26 -12.16
N CYS A 97 -17.92 -9.78 -11.47
CA CYS A 97 -18.35 -10.35 -10.21
C CYS A 97 -19.28 -11.54 -10.47
N PRO A 98 -19.23 -12.60 -9.64
CA PRO A 98 -20.13 -13.73 -9.79
C PRO A 98 -21.57 -13.30 -9.49
N PRO A 99 -22.57 -13.87 -10.18
CA PRO A 99 -23.97 -13.58 -9.91
C PRO A 99 -24.37 -14.01 -8.49
N GLN A 100 -25.40 -13.37 -7.96
CA GLN A 100 -25.95 -13.73 -6.65
C GLN A 100 -26.75 -15.04 -6.77
N ASN A 101 -26.60 -15.92 -5.80
CA ASN A 101 -27.32 -17.19 -5.72
C ASN A 101 -28.06 -17.22 -4.37
N SER A 102 -29.39 -17.38 -4.43
CA SER A 102 -30.28 -17.38 -3.25
C SER A 102 -29.97 -18.48 -2.24
N ASP A 103 -29.40 -19.60 -2.69
CA ASP A 103 -29.10 -20.75 -1.83
C ASP A 103 -27.91 -20.47 -0.91
N LEU A 104 -26.99 -19.62 -1.36
CA LEU A 104 -25.80 -19.22 -0.61
C LEU A 104 -26.05 -18.04 0.33
N ASP A 105 -27.11 -17.26 0.14
CA ASP A 105 -27.37 -16.02 0.89
C ASP A 105 -27.32 -16.23 2.42
N LYS A 106 -27.91 -17.32 2.91
CA LYS A 106 -27.88 -17.65 4.35
C LYS A 106 -26.46 -17.90 4.85
N SER A 107 -25.67 -18.66 4.10
CA SER A 107 -24.28 -18.98 4.47
C SER A 107 -23.36 -17.76 4.43
N GLU A 108 -23.61 -16.85 3.49
CA GLU A 108 -22.84 -15.61 3.36
C GLU A 108 -23.15 -14.64 4.50
N ALA A 109 -24.42 -14.51 4.88
CA ALA A 109 -24.84 -13.74 6.03
C ALA A 109 -24.20 -14.26 7.33
N ASP A 110 -24.16 -15.58 7.52
CA ASP A 110 -23.56 -16.22 8.70
C ASP A 110 -22.03 -15.97 8.78
N LEU A 111 -21.33 -16.04 7.64
CA LEU A 111 -19.90 -15.72 7.57
C LEU A 111 -19.62 -14.25 7.91
N LEU A 112 -20.47 -13.34 7.45
CA LEU A 112 -20.37 -11.92 7.78
C LEU A 112 -20.65 -11.68 9.27
N ASP A 113 -21.68 -12.31 9.83
CA ASP A 113 -22.00 -12.22 11.25
C ASP A 113 -20.83 -12.72 12.13
N MET A 114 -20.20 -13.83 11.72
CA MET A 114 -19.01 -14.36 12.38
C MET A 114 -17.87 -13.33 12.41
N VAL A 115 -17.61 -12.63 11.30
CA VAL A 115 -16.60 -11.56 11.25
C VAL A 115 -16.98 -10.39 12.16
N HIS A 116 -18.26 -10.01 12.18
CA HIS A 116 -18.78 -8.95 13.03
C HIS A 116 -18.70 -9.29 14.53
N SER A 117 -18.83 -10.57 14.89
CA SER A 117 -18.78 -11.05 16.28
C SER A 117 -17.38 -10.93 16.92
N ILE A 118 -16.33 -10.73 16.12
CA ILE A 118 -14.94 -10.71 16.59
C ILE A 118 -14.66 -9.46 17.42
N LYS A 119 -14.32 -9.66 18.70
CA LYS A 119 -13.93 -8.58 19.62
C LYS A 119 -12.43 -8.58 19.85
N PHE A 120 -11.80 -7.42 19.67
CA PHE A 120 -10.38 -7.23 19.93
C PHE A 120 -10.14 -6.66 21.33
N ARG A 121 -9.21 -7.27 22.07
CA ARG A 121 -8.74 -6.71 23.35
C ARG A 121 -7.70 -5.63 23.09
N ASN A 122 -7.82 -4.51 23.79
CA ASN A 122 -6.80 -3.48 23.79
C ASN A 122 -5.75 -3.80 24.87
N VAL A 123 -4.65 -4.44 24.46
CA VAL A 123 -3.55 -4.79 25.38
C VAL A 123 -2.41 -3.82 25.13
N ASN A 124 -2.12 -2.99 26.14
CA ASN A 124 -0.99 -2.06 26.12
C ASN A 124 0.08 -2.55 27.09
N ASN A 125 1.36 -2.48 26.67
CA ASN A 125 2.49 -2.64 27.58
C ASN A 125 3.27 -1.31 27.70
N SER A 126 4.19 -1.25 28.68
CA SER A 126 5.01 -0.06 28.94
C SER A 126 5.81 0.39 27.69
N PHE A 127 6.32 -0.56 26.92
CA PHE A 127 7.03 -0.30 25.68
C PHE A 127 6.14 0.35 24.60
N GLN A 128 4.92 -0.16 24.39
CA GLN A 128 3.96 0.37 23.42
C GLN A 128 3.48 1.77 23.79
N ASN A 129 3.32 2.05 25.09
CA ASN A 129 3.00 3.39 25.56
C ASN A 129 4.12 4.37 25.22
N LYS A 130 5.38 4.03 25.53
CA LYS A 130 6.56 4.84 25.18
C LYS A 130 6.68 5.04 23.66
N LEU A 131 6.46 3.99 22.87
CA LEU A 131 6.48 4.07 21.41
C LEU A 131 5.38 5.03 20.88
N ASN A 132 4.19 4.98 21.45
CA ASN A 132 3.10 5.89 21.07
C ASN A 132 3.41 7.35 21.42
N GLU A 133 4.05 7.60 22.57
CA GLU A 133 4.53 8.94 22.92
C GLU A 133 5.55 9.45 21.89
N ASP A 134 6.52 8.63 21.51
CA ASP A 134 7.53 9.00 20.53
C ASP A 134 6.92 9.23 19.13
N ILE A 135 5.97 8.40 18.71
CA ILE A 135 5.19 8.62 17.48
C ILE A 135 4.43 9.96 17.54
N ASN A 136 3.81 10.28 18.67
CA ASN A 136 3.08 11.53 18.84
C ASN A 136 4.00 12.75 18.80
N LYS A 137 5.21 12.66 19.38
CA LYS A 137 6.24 13.70 19.28
C LYS A 137 6.68 13.90 17.82
N ILE A 138 6.90 12.82 17.08
CA ILE A 138 7.29 12.87 15.67
C ILE A 138 6.17 13.48 14.82
N LYS A 139 4.91 13.08 15.02
CA LYS A 139 3.77 13.60 14.26
C LYS A 139 3.55 15.10 14.47
N LYS A 140 3.72 15.58 15.71
CA LYS A 140 3.60 17.01 16.06
C LYS A 140 4.79 17.84 15.58
N SER A 141 5.92 17.21 15.28
CA SER A 141 7.11 17.91 14.78
C SER A 141 6.91 18.41 13.34
N THR A 142 7.34 19.64 13.10
CA THR A 142 7.47 20.22 11.75
C THR A 142 8.64 19.60 10.96
N LYS A 143 9.63 19.05 11.67
CA LYS A 143 10.82 18.43 11.07
C LYS A 143 10.56 16.98 10.66
N ALA A 144 11.12 16.58 9.51
CA ALA A 144 11.28 15.20 9.06
C ALA A 144 12.48 14.53 9.75
N PHE A 145 12.33 13.25 10.07
CA PHE A 145 13.38 12.43 10.69
C PHE A 145 13.82 11.36 9.68
N ILE A 146 15.07 11.42 9.23
CA ILE A 146 15.60 10.55 8.17
C ILE A 146 16.68 9.66 8.81
N PRO A 147 16.57 8.32 8.73
CA PRO A 147 17.61 7.44 9.27
C PRO A 147 18.92 7.65 8.51
N ALA A 148 20.03 7.71 9.25
CA ALA A 148 21.35 7.72 8.64
C ALA A 148 21.68 6.33 8.08
N ASP A 149 22.29 6.28 6.90
CA ASP A 149 22.62 5.04 6.20
C ASP A 149 23.53 4.11 7.04
N LYS A 150 24.59 4.67 7.63
CA LYS A 150 25.65 3.88 8.29
C LYS A 150 25.60 3.88 9.82
N THR A 151 24.70 4.66 10.43
CA THR A 151 24.68 4.81 11.89
C THR A 151 23.26 4.72 12.42
N SER A 152 23.09 4.46 13.72
CA SER A 152 21.78 4.47 14.37
C SER A 152 21.19 5.87 14.56
N ASN A 153 21.82 6.91 14.00
CA ASN A 153 21.41 8.30 14.18
C ASN A 153 20.33 8.69 13.16
N PHE A 154 19.64 9.78 13.46
CA PHE A 154 18.64 10.38 12.58
C PHE A 154 19.03 11.80 12.23
N TYR A 155 18.97 12.13 10.94
CA TYR A 155 19.01 13.51 10.48
C TYR A 155 17.65 14.16 10.70
N LYS A 156 17.66 15.41 11.15
CA LYS A 156 16.47 16.24 11.27
C LYS A 156 16.51 17.30 10.18
N LEU A 157 15.47 17.36 9.36
CA LEU A 157 15.35 18.32 8.28
C LEU A 157 13.96 18.94 8.30
N ASP A 158 13.77 20.12 7.73
CA ASP A 158 12.41 20.61 7.49
C ASP A 158 11.70 19.77 6.40
N LYS A 159 10.39 19.52 6.55
CA LYS A 159 9.61 18.71 5.61
C LYS A 159 9.67 19.26 4.18
N THR A 160 9.54 20.58 4.03
CA THR A 160 9.55 21.22 2.70
C THR A 160 10.86 20.98 1.96
N ARG A 161 11.98 21.05 2.68
CA ARG A 161 13.32 20.81 2.15
C ARG A 161 13.53 19.34 1.79
N HIS A 162 13.00 18.42 2.59
CA HIS A 162 13.10 16.99 2.31
C HIS A 162 12.36 16.64 1.03
N ASP A 163 11.12 17.10 0.91
CA ASP A 163 10.27 16.81 -0.26
C ASP A 163 10.85 17.41 -1.54
N LYS A 164 11.49 18.58 -1.43
CA LYS A 164 12.25 19.17 -2.54
C LYS A 164 13.43 18.29 -2.95
N ILE A 165 14.29 17.88 -2.01
CA ILE A 165 15.45 17.02 -2.31
C ILE A 165 15.00 15.70 -2.97
N GLN A 166 13.93 15.10 -2.44
CA GLN A 166 13.39 13.86 -2.99
C GLN A 166 12.85 14.07 -4.41
N ARG A 167 12.07 15.13 -4.64
CA ARG A 167 11.57 15.48 -5.98
C ARG A 167 12.70 15.77 -6.95
N ASP A 168 13.67 16.58 -6.56
CA ASP A 168 14.79 16.96 -7.42
C ASP A 168 15.60 15.70 -7.77
N SER A 169 15.96 14.87 -6.79
CA SER A 169 16.71 13.63 -7.02
C SER A 169 15.99 12.65 -7.95
N ILE A 170 14.66 12.56 -7.88
CA ILE A 170 13.89 11.72 -8.80
C ILE A 170 13.83 12.40 -10.16
N THR A 171 13.41 13.66 -10.25
CA THR A 171 13.06 14.32 -11.52
C THR A 171 14.26 14.82 -12.34
N THR A 172 15.48 14.82 -11.79
CA THR A 172 16.68 15.37 -12.45
C THR A 172 16.92 14.79 -13.85
N THR A 173 16.64 13.50 -14.06
CA THR A 173 16.92 12.81 -15.33
C THR A 173 15.71 12.68 -16.25
N TYR A 174 14.51 13.11 -15.82
CA TYR A 174 13.28 12.93 -16.57
C TYR A 174 12.95 14.16 -17.44
N LYS A 175 12.52 13.91 -18.68
CA LYS A 175 12.00 14.94 -19.57
C LYS A 175 10.52 15.20 -19.25
N LYS A 176 10.12 16.47 -19.17
CA LYS A 176 8.70 16.84 -19.04
C LYS A 176 7.94 16.44 -20.32
N ALA A 177 6.86 15.68 -20.15
CA ALA A 177 5.93 15.38 -21.24
C ALA A 177 4.91 16.53 -21.42
N SER A 178 4.20 16.54 -22.55
CA SER A 178 3.08 17.46 -22.76
C SER A 178 1.91 17.09 -21.82
N THR A 179 1.08 18.08 -21.49
CA THR A 179 -0.12 17.91 -20.66
C THR A 179 -1.12 16.91 -21.28
N ASP A 180 -1.14 16.85 -22.61
CA ASP A 180 -2.08 16.03 -23.37
C ASP A 180 -1.57 14.62 -23.64
N ALA A 181 -0.27 14.33 -23.39
CA ALA A 181 0.31 13.02 -23.67
C ALA A 181 -0.44 11.88 -22.94
N ALA A 182 -0.81 12.09 -21.67
CA ALA A 182 -1.59 11.10 -20.92
C ALA A 182 -2.97 10.84 -21.56
N ASN A 183 -3.66 11.90 -21.98
CA ASN A 183 -4.97 11.78 -22.66
C ASN A 183 -4.85 11.02 -23.98
N ILE A 184 -3.82 11.31 -24.76
CA ILE A 184 -3.59 10.65 -26.05
C ILE A 184 -3.31 9.16 -25.81
N ILE A 185 -2.44 8.82 -24.87
CA ILE A 185 -2.14 7.43 -24.51
C ILE A 185 -3.40 6.70 -24.03
N ASP A 186 -4.18 7.29 -23.11
CA ASP A 186 -5.40 6.69 -22.59
C ASP A 186 -6.44 6.48 -23.70
N SER A 187 -6.63 7.46 -24.60
CA SER A 187 -7.55 7.35 -25.73
C SER A 187 -7.16 6.24 -26.70
N GLN A 188 -5.87 6.11 -26.99
CA GLN A 188 -5.35 5.09 -27.90
C GLN A 188 -5.40 3.70 -27.25
N ALA A 189 -5.08 3.60 -25.96
CA ALA A 189 -5.22 2.36 -25.21
C ALA A 189 -6.68 1.89 -25.17
N ASN A 190 -7.64 2.80 -24.94
CA ASN A 190 -9.06 2.47 -24.98
C ASN A 190 -9.53 2.02 -26.36
N PHE A 191 -9.06 2.68 -27.43
CA PHE A 191 -9.39 2.29 -28.79
C PHE A 191 -8.92 0.85 -29.08
N ILE A 192 -7.68 0.52 -28.74
CA ILE A 192 -7.12 -0.83 -28.89
C ILE A 192 -7.90 -1.83 -28.02
N ALA A 193 -8.26 -1.46 -26.79
CA ALA A 193 -9.01 -2.34 -25.90
C ALA A 193 -10.43 -2.65 -26.43
N GLN A 194 -11.09 -1.67 -27.04
CA GLN A 194 -12.40 -1.85 -27.69
C GLN A 194 -12.29 -2.74 -28.94
N GLU A 195 -11.27 -2.53 -29.77
CA GLU A 195 -11.00 -3.35 -30.95
C GLU A 195 -10.81 -4.82 -30.55
N LEU A 196 -10.09 -5.07 -29.45
CA LEU A 196 -9.83 -6.41 -28.91
C LEU A 196 -10.94 -6.94 -27.98
N LYS A 197 -12.01 -6.18 -27.72
CA LYS A 197 -13.11 -6.53 -26.81
C LYS A 197 -12.66 -6.87 -25.37
N ILE A 198 -11.65 -6.15 -24.87
CA ILE A 198 -11.10 -6.28 -23.50
C ILE A 198 -11.18 -4.96 -22.71
N ASP A 199 -12.04 -4.05 -23.14
CA ASP A 199 -12.24 -2.71 -22.55
C ASP A 199 -12.69 -2.76 -21.08
N ASP A 200 -13.44 -3.79 -20.69
CA ASP A 200 -13.81 -4.07 -19.28
C ASP A 200 -12.61 -4.13 -18.31
N SER A 201 -11.40 -4.34 -18.80
CA SER A 201 -10.16 -4.49 -18.00
C SER A 201 -9.17 -3.33 -18.16
N ALA A 202 -9.49 -2.31 -18.97
CA ALA A 202 -8.59 -1.20 -19.23
C ALA A 202 -8.53 -0.22 -18.03
N GLU A 203 -7.33 0.03 -17.51
CA GLU A 203 -7.09 1.04 -16.48
C GLU A 203 -6.69 2.39 -17.10
N GLN A 204 -7.12 3.50 -16.49
CA GLN A 204 -6.73 4.85 -16.92
C GLN A 204 -5.54 5.36 -16.12
N ILE A 205 -4.66 6.14 -16.77
CA ILE A 205 -3.53 6.76 -16.09
C ILE A 205 -4.05 7.78 -15.06
N THR A 206 -3.73 7.54 -13.79
CA THR A 206 -4.04 8.49 -12.72
C THR A 206 -3.15 9.73 -12.85
N LYS A 207 -3.74 10.89 -13.13
CA LYS A 207 -3.03 12.17 -13.15
C LYS A 207 -2.88 12.69 -11.72
N LEU A 208 -1.67 12.67 -11.19
CA LEU A 208 -1.37 13.47 -9.99
C LEU A 208 -1.38 14.94 -10.40
N GLN A 209 -2.21 15.77 -9.74
CA GLN A 209 -2.09 17.21 -9.85
C GLN A 209 -0.67 17.57 -9.41
N ALA A 210 0.14 18.08 -10.33
CA ALA A 210 1.41 18.70 -9.98
C ALA A 210 1.07 19.82 -8.98
N LEU A 211 1.60 19.73 -7.75
CA LEU A 211 1.53 20.86 -6.82
C LEU A 211 2.06 22.08 -7.56
N SER A 212 1.18 23.07 -7.77
CA SER A 212 1.60 24.37 -8.31
C SER A 212 2.72 24.93 -7.42
N PRO A 213 3.74 25.55 -8.03
CA PRO A 213 4.81 26.23 -7.29
C PRO A 213 4.29 27.36 -6.40
#